data_AF-A0A9J6EJ73-F1
#
_entry.id   AF-A0A9J6EJ73-F1
#
_cell.length_a   1.000
_cell.length_b   1.000
_cell.length_c   1.000
_cell.angle_alpha   90.00
_cell.angle_beta   90.00
_cell.angle_gamma   90.00
#
_symmetry.space_group_name_H-M   'P 1'
#
loop_
_entity.id
_entity.type
_entity.pdbx_description
1 polymer ?
#
loop_
_entity_poly.entity_id
_entity_poly.type
_entity_poly.pdbx_seq_one_letter_code
_entity_poly.pdbx_strand_id
1 'polypeptide(L)'
;MKFLRSLKEELKELDESHNILDIGSCGLHVMNGAYKAGHAATGRDVIGFFRSSYNLFRCVPARRADYVTFTGSALFPLKFCAVRWLENGKVITRALELLPNLVKFVEGSVKAKKQPTCSSYSAVANAVRDQLLTVKLALMLSICEELKPFLAEFQTDNSMVPFLSTALHNILRSLLARIVKKEVLVAADTPAKLLKIDLEKLEICIPVPTFDIGFAAKNELRKVPKMPQLTLHQFKKDCVSFVKACCQKVMDRSPLKYKLTRGASCLDPTFALSPEAGPKRLTLAL
;
A
#
# COMPACT_ATOMS: atom_id res chain seq x y z
N MET A 1 13.25 -22.22 1.26
CA MET A 1 13.91 -21.77 0.01
C MET A 1 15.02 -22.75 -0.31
N LYS A 2 15.04 -23.36 -1.51
CA LYS A 2 16.10 -24.29 -1.93
C LYS A 2 17.46 -23.59 -2.04
N PHE A 3 17.48 -22.41 -2.65
CA PHE A 3 18.69 -21.60 -2.84
C PHE A 3 19.44 -21.28 -1.54
N LEU A 4 18.78 -20.69 -0.53
CA LEU A 4 19.44 -20.34 0.74
C LEU A 4 20.01 -21.58 1.45
N ARG A 5 19.35 -22.74 1.31
CA ARG A 5 19.85 -24.00 1.86
C ARG A 5 21.13 -24.42 1.15
N SER A 6 21.11 -24.48 -0.18
CA SER A 6 22.29 -24.84 -0.98
C SER A 6 23.46 -23.88 -0.75
N LEU A 7 23.20 -22.57 -0.69
CA LEU A 7 24.24 -21.59 -0.39
C LEU A 7 24.86 -21.79 1.01
N LYS A 8 24.05 -22.15 2.01
CA LYS A 8 24.53 -22.48 3.36
C LYS A 8 25.35 -23.76 3.40
N GLU A 9 24.99 -24.75 2.59
CA GLU A 9 25.74 -26.02 2.46
C GLU A 9 27.10 -25.74 1.80
N GLU A 10 27.11 -25.06 0.65
CA GLU A 10 28.34 -24.71 -0.09
C GLU A 10 29.29 -23.85 0.76
N LEU A 11 28.79 -22.84 1.48
CA LEU A 11 29.67 -22.00 2.32
C LEU A 11 30.27 -22.75 3.50
N LYS A 12 29.54 -23.71 4.08
CA LYS A 12 30.09 -24.54 5.16
C LYS A 12 31.19 -25.48 4.66
N GLU A 13 31.06 -25.99 3.43
CA GLU A 13 32.10 -26.82 2.81
C GLU A 13 33.37 -26.01 2.50
N LEU A 14 33.24 -24.71 2.21
CA LEU A 14 34.37 -23.83 1.92
C LEU A 14 35.06 -23.29 3.17
N ASP A 15 34.29 -22.88 4.18
CA ASP A 15 34.81 -22.26 5.40
C ASP A 15 33.80 -22.36 6.56
N GLU A 16 34.13 -23.18 7.55
CA GLU A 16 33.30 -23.40 8.74
C GLU A 16 33.22 -22.17 9.68
N SER A 17 34.09 -21.17 9.50
CA SER A 17 34.12 -19.98 10.36
C SER A 17 32.99 -18.98 10.06
N HIS A 18 32.36 -19.08 8.89
CA HIS A 18 31.30 -18.16 8.47
C HIS A 18 29.89 -18.76 8.64
N ASN A 19 29.00 -18.00 9.27
CA ASN A 19 27.59 -18.38 9.44
C ASN A 19 26.67 -17.38 8.73
N ILE A 20 25.82 -17.85 7.81
CA ILE A 20 24.77 -17.01 7.23
C ILE A 20 23.63 -16.84 8.23
N LEU A 21 23.43 -15.60 8.65
CA LEU A 21 22.32 -15.17 9.48
C LEU A 21 21.04 -14.98 8.65
N ASP A 22 19.96 -15.65 9.04
CA ASP A 22 18.66 -15.57 8.35
C ASP A 22 17.71 -14.62 9.09
N ILE A 23 17.60 -13.39 8.58
CA ILE A 23 16.69 -12.35 9.09
C ILE A 23 15.22 -12.54 8.64
N GLY A 24 14.92 -13.67 7.99
CA GLY A 24 13.59 -14.06 7.58
C GLY A 24 13.14 -13.42 6.28
N SER A 25 11.97 -12.79 6.29
CA SER A 25 11.32 -12.25 5.09
C SER A 25 11.81 -10.84 4.73
N CYS A 26 11.81 -10.53 3.43
CA CYS A 26 12.15 -9.21 2.95
C CYS A 26 11.05 -8.17 3.32
N GLY A 27 11.40 -7.15 4.09
CA GLY A 27 10.46 -6.07 4.49
C GLY A 27 9.79 -5.38 3.30
N LEU A 28 10.52 -5.13 2.21
CA LEU A 28 9.99 -4.51 0.99
C LEU A 28 8.88 -5.35 0.35
N HIS A 29 9.08 -6.67 0.29
CA HIS A 29 8.06 -7.60 -0.21
C HIS A 29 6.82 -7.64 0.69
N VAL A 30 7.02 -7.54 2.01
CA VAL A 30 5.91 -7.48 2.98
C VAL A 30 5.08 -6.22 2.76
N MET A 31 5.70 -5.05 2.62
CA MET A 31 4.97 -3.78 2.40
C MET A 31 4.21 -3.76 1.07
N ASN A 32 4.85 -4.19 -0.02
CA ASN A 32 4.16 -4.31 -1.31
C ASN A 32 3.01 -5.34 -1.25
N GLY A 33 3.25 -6.47 -0.60
CA GLY A 33 2.24 -7.50 -0.38
C GLY A 33 1.07 -7.01 0.48
N ALA A 34 1.33 -6.17 1.48
CA ALA A 34 0.33 -5.55 2.33
C ALA A 34 -0.57 -4.61 1.55
N TYR A 35 0.02 -3.69 0.78
CA TYR A 35 -0.76 -2.79 -0.07
C TYR A 35 -1.61 -3.57 -1.08
N LYS A 36 -1.05 -4.61 -1.70
CA LYS A 36 -1.80 -5.55 -2.56
C LYS A 36 -2.99 -6.20 -1.83
N ALA A 37 -2.79 -6.65 -0.59
CA ALA A 37 -3.85 -7.28 0.21
C ALA A 37 -4.98 -6.30 0.52
N GLY A 38 -4.65 -5.04 0.83
CA GLY A 38 -5.63 -3.96 0.99
C GLY A 38 -6.52 -3.79 -0.24
N HIS A 39 -5.93 -3.71 -1.43
CA HIS A 39 -6.69 -3.64 -2.68
C HIS A 39 -7.61 -4.84 -2.88
N ALA A 40 -7.10 -6.06 -2.64
CA ALA A 40 -7.88 -7.29 -2.79
C ALA A 40 -9.10 -7.35 -1.84
N ALA A 41 -8.99 -6.76 -0.64
CA ALA A 41 -10.06 -6.77 0.36
C ALA A 41 -11.25 -5.85 0.05
N THR A 42 -11.11 -4.92 -0.91
CA THR A 42 -12.14 -3.91 -1.17
C THR A 42 -13.06 -4.22 -2.36
N GLY A 43 -12.84 -5.31 -3.09
CA GLY A 43 -13.79 -5.87 -4.07
C GLY A 43 -14.28 -4.92 -5.18
N ARG A 44 -13.69 -3.74 -5.35
CA ARG A 44 -14.10 -2.71 -6.32
C ARG A 44 -12.93 -2.47 -7.25
N ASP A 45 -13.06 -2.84 -8.52
CA ASP A 45 -11.93 -3.05 -9.44
C ASP A 45 -11.26 -1.74 -9.94
N VAL A 46 -10.66 -1.00 -9.01
CA VAL A 46 -9.78 0.15 -9.27
C VAL A 46 -8.57 -0.28 -10.10
N ILE A 47 -8.13 -1.53 -9.97
CA ILE A 47 -7.03 -2.11 -10.76
C ILE A 47 -7.45 -2.22 -12.23
N GLY A 48 -8.65 -2.75 -12.49
CA GLY A 48 -9.26 -2.82 -13.80
C GLY A 48 -9.44 -1.45 -14.41
N PHE A 49 -9.84 -0.45 -13.62
CA PHE A 49 -9.84 0.95 -14.06
C PHE A 49 -8.45 1.40 -14.52
N PHE A 50 -7.39 1.28 -13.70
CA PHE A 50 -6.04 1.70 -14.12
C PHE A 50 -5.55 1.00 -15.39
N ARG A 51 -5.73 -0.32 -15.46
CA ARG A 51 -5.33 -1.12 -16.63
C ARG A 51 -6.10 -0.71 -17.87
N SER A 52 -7.41 -0.52 -17.74
CA SER A 52 -8.29 -0.14 -18.85
C SER A 52 -8.00 1.27 -19.33
N SER A 53 -7.80 2.22 -18.42
CA SER A 53 -7.39 3.59 -18.78
C SER A 53 -6.10 3.59 -19.60
N TYR A 54 -5.07 2.86 -19.17
CA TYR A 54 -3.83 2.75 -19.93
C TYR A 54 -4.03 2.07 -21.30
N ASN A 55 -4.67 0.89 -21.32
CA ASN A 55 -4.87 0.12 -22.55
C ASN A 55 -5.80 0.81 -23.55
N LEU A 56 -6.70 1.69 -23.08
CA LEU A 56 -7.56 2.48 -23.94
C LEU A 56 -6.75 3.39 -24.88
N PHE A 57 -5.60 3.91 -24.46
CA PHE A 57 -4.78 4.83 -25.28
C PHE A 57 -3.44 4.22 -25.73
N ARG A 58 -3.09 3.04 -25.22
CA ARG A 58 -1.83 2.36 -25.55
C ARG A 58 -1.82 1.94 -27.02
N CYS A 59 -0.85 2.45 -27.77
CA CYS A 59 -0.64 2.12 -29.19
C CYS A 59 -1.86 2.38 -30.10
N VAL A 60 -2.72 3.34 -29.76
CA VAL A 60 -3.86 3.71 -30.61
C VAL A 60 -3.88 5.22 -30.89
N PRO A 61 -3.18 5.68 -31.95
CA PRO A 61 -3.05 7.10 -32.28
C PRO A 61 -4.38 7.82 -32.48
N ALA A 62 -5.35 7.19 -33.16
CA ALA A 62 -6.66 7.78 -33.41
C ALA A 62 -7.40 8.13 -32.11
N ARG A 63 -7.41 7.23 -31.12
CA ARG A 63 -8.05 7.48 -29.82
C ARG A 63 -7.33 8.58 -29.03
N ARG A 64 -6.00 8.67 -29.15
CA ARG A 64 -5.22 9.75 -28.52
C ARG A 64 -5.53 11.09 -29.17
N ALA A 65 -5.67 11.14 -30.50
CA ALA A 65 -6.07 12.34 -31.22
C ALA A 65 -7.48 12.79 -30.83
N ASP A 66 -8.45 11.86 -30.78
CA ASP A 66 -9.81 12.16 -30.29
C ASP A 66 -9.79 12.61 -28.82
N TYR A 67 -8.97 12.00 -27.95
CA TYR A 67 -8.80 12.43 -26.57
C TYR A 67 -8.30 13.87 -26.46
N VAL A 68 -7.24 14.22 -27.19
CA VAL A 68 -6.72 15.60 -27.20
C VAL A 68 -7.78 16.56 -27.73
N THR A 69 -8.49 16.19 -28.79
CA THR A 69 -9.55 17.00 -29.39
C THR A 69 -10.71 17.25 -28.42
N PHE A 70 -11.18 16.22 -27.72
CA PHE A 70 -12.35 16.34 -26.82
C PHE A 70 -12.00 16.99 -25.48
N THR A 71 -10.77 16.82 -25.00
CA THR A 71 -10.39 17.22 -23.63
C THR A 71 -9.50 18.45 -23.59
N GLY A 72 -8.81 18.77 -24.68
CA GLY A 72 -7.74 19.77 -24.74
C GLY A 72 -6.43 19.34 -24.07
N SER A 73 -6.32 18.09 -23.61
CA SER A 73 -5.19 17.59 -22.83
C SER A 73 -4.39 16.53 -23.57
N ALA A 74 -3.06 16.62 -23.48
CA ALA A 74 -2.12 15.58 -23.93
C ALA A 74 -1.58 14.73 -22.76
N LEU A 75 -2.18 14.83 -21.58
CA LEU A 75 -1.83 14.00 -20.43
C LEU A 75 -2.50 12.61 -20.57
N PHE A 76 -1.73 11.53 -20.43
CA PHE A 76 -2.23 10.16 -20.62
C PHE A 76 -2.03 9.27 -19.37
N PRO A 77 -2.83 8.19 -19.20
CA PRO A 77 -2.69 7.27 -18.08
C PRO A 77 -1.32 6.57 -18.04
N LEU A 78 -0.88 6.21 -16.83
CA LEU A 78 0.35 5.43 -16.62
C LEU A 78 0.05 3.93 -16.50
N LYS A 79 1.03 3.10 -16.86
CA LYS A 79 0.92 1.65 -16.74
C LYS A 79 0.97 1.22 -15.26
N PHE A 80 -0.02 0.45 -14.84
CA PHE A 80 -0.06 -0.19 -13.53
C PHE A 80 1.01 -1.31 -13.40
N CYS A 81 1.73 -1.35 -12.28
CA CYS A 81 2.69 -2.37 -11.93
C CYS A 81 2.08 -3.44 -10.99
N ALA A 82 1.99 -4.68 -11.46
CA ALA A 82 1.41 -5.78 -10.67
C ALA A 82 2.39 -6.44 -9.66
N VAL A 83 3.66 -6.03 -9.69
CA VAL A 83 4.72 -6.57 -8.83
C VAL A 83 5.09 -5.56 -7.74
N ARG A 84 5.41 -4.33 -8.12
CA ARG A 84 5.81 -3.24 -7.22
C ARG A 84 4.61 -2.34 -6.95
N TRP A 85 3.78 -2.81 -6.03
CA TRP A 85 2.46 -2.24 -5.74
C TRP A 85 2.51 -0.80 -5.24
N LEU A 86 3.50 -0.47 -4.43
CA LEU A 86 3.67 0.88 -3.87
C LEU A 86 4.25 1.90 -4.88
N GLU A 87 4.87 1.44 -5.97
CA GLU A 87 5.24 2.35 -7.09
C GLU A 87 4.00 2.86 -7.84
N ASN A 88 2.83 2.27 -7.63
CA ASN A 88 1.59 2.73 -8.25
C ASN A 88 1.05 4.02 -7.62
N GLY A 89 1.67 4.59 -6.58
CA GLY A 89 1.32 5.93 -6.08
C GLY A 89 1.25 6.96 -7.21
N LYS A 90 2.25 6.99 -8.10
CA LYS A 90 2.24 7.87 -9.30
C LYS A 90 1.12 7.55 -10.29
N VAL A 91 0.69 6.29 -10.39
CA VAL A 91 -0.42 5.87 -11.25
C VAL A 91 -1.73 6.39 -10.69
N ILE A 92 -1.92 6.33 -9.37
CA ILE A 92 -3.08 6.87 -8.67
C ILE A 92 -3.12 8.40 -8.80
N THR A 93 -1.99 9.09 -8.55
CA THR A 93 -1.87 10.55 -8.75
C THR A 93 -2.23 10.94 -10.18
N ARG A 94 -1.64 10.28 -11.18
CA ARG A 94 -1.98 10.53 -12.58
C ARG A 94 -3.47 10.28 -12.86
N ALA A 95 -4.05 9.22 -12.29
CA ALA A 95 -5.47 8.92 -12.51
C ALA A 95 -6.38 10.01 -11.93
N LEU A 96 -6.06 10.55 -10.75
CA LEU A 96 -6.78 11.68 -10.15
C LEU A 96 -6.74 12.92 -11.05
N GLU A 97 -5.58 13.25 -11.63
CA GLU A 97 -5.42 14.36 -12.58
C GLU A 97 -6.23 14.16 -13.87
N LEU A 98 -6.30 12.91 -14.35
CA LEU A 98 -6.92 12.57 -15.62
C LEU A 98 -8.43 12.40 -15.56
N LEU A 99 -9.00 12.17 -14.39
CA LEU A 99 -10.42 11.82 -14.25
C LEU A 99 -11.37 12.82 -14.93
N PRO A 100 -11.23 14.16 -14.76
CA PRO A 100 -12.07 15.12 -15.46
C PRO A 100 -11.97 15.01 -16.99
N ASN A 101 -10.78 14.71 -17.50
CA ASN A 101 -10.55 14.54 -18.93
C ASN A 101 -11.10 13.20 -19.43
N LEU A 102 -11.05 12.13 -18.64
CA LEU A 102 -11.68 10.85 -19.00
C LEU A 102 -13.21 10.98 -19.09
N VAL A 103 -13.84 11.75 -18.19
CA VAL A 103 -15.26 12.09 -18.27
C VAL A 103 -15.56 12.82 -19.59
N LYS A 104 -14.84 13.91 -19.88
CA LYS A 104 -14.98 14.67 -21.14
C LYS A 104 -14.77 13.80 -22.38
N PHE A 105 -13.79 12.89 -22.35
CA PHE A 105 -13.53 11.97 -23.46
C PHE A 105 -14.71 11.03 -23.70
N VAL A 106 -15.25 10.42 -22.64
CA VAL A 106 -16.42 9.54 -22.75
C VAL A 106 -17.61 10.32 -23.32
N GLU A 107 -17.94 11.48 -22.75
CA GLU A 107 -19.04 12.34 -23.23
C GLU A 107 -18.84 12.81 -24.67
N GLY A 108 -17.64 13.28 -25.02
CA GLY A 108 -17.29 13.74 -26.36
C GLY A 108 -17.37 12.61 -27.40
N SER A 109 -16.88 11.42 -27.05
CA SER A 109 -16.97 10.25 -27.92
C SER A 109 -18.42 9.81 -28.16
N VAL A 110 -19.30 9.96 -27.16
CA VAL A 110 -20.73 9.70 -27.32
C VAL A 110 -21.37 10.72 -28.25
N LYS A 111 -21.16 12.01 -28.02
CA LYS A 111 -21.71 13.10 -28.84
C LYS A 111 -21.26 13.01 -30.29
N ALA A 112 -19.98 12.68 -30.51
CA ALA A 112 -19.40 12.53 -31.85
C ALA A 112 -19.71 11.18 -32.52
N LYS A 113 -20.44 10.27 -31.85
CA LYS A 113 -20.67 8.88 -32.31
C LYS A 113 -19.36 8.13 -32.63
N LYS A 114 -18.28 8.42 -31.90
CA LYS A 114 -16.93 7.85 -32.04
C LYS A 114 -16.53 6.98 -30.85
N GLN A 115 -17.50 6.30 -30.24
CA GLN A 115 -17.25 5.48 -29.05
C GLN A 115 -16.37 4.28 -29.42
N PRO A 116 -15.22 4.05 -28.76
CA PRO A 116 -14.46 2.82 -28.96
C PRO A 116 -15.26 1.60 -28.49
N THR A 117 -15.27 0.52 -29.28
CA THR A 117 -16.04 -0.70 -28.98
C THR A 117 -15.31 -1.69 -28.06
N CYS A 118 -14.10 -1.35 -27.60
CA CYS A 118 -13.26 -2.25 -26.81
C CYS A 118 -13.65 -2.32 -25.33
N SER A 119 -13.35 -3.45 -24.67
CA SER A 119 -13.63 -3.66 -23.24
C SER A 119 -12.99 -2.60 -22.33
N SER A 120 -11.83 -2.07 -22.70
CA SER A 120 -11.16 -1.00 -21.94
C SER A 120 -11.98 0.30 -21.92
N TYR A 121 -12.65 0.64 -23.02
CA TYR A 121 -13.54 1.80 -23.05
C TYR A 121 -14.76 1.56 -22.17
N SER A 122 -15.40 0.41 -22.28
CA SER A 122 -16.56 0.06 -21.44
C SER A 122 -16.21 0.11 -19.94
N ALA A 123 -15.04 -0.42 -19.56
CA ALA A 123 -14.56 -0.35 -18.17
C ALA A 123 -14.32 1.09 -17.71
N VAL A 124 -13.71 1.95 -18.54
CA VAL A 124 -13.49 3.37 -18.22
C VAL A 124 -14.82 4.11 -18.13
N ALA A 125 -15.73 3.94 -19.09
CA ALA A 125 -17.06 4.55 -19.12
C ALA A 125 -17.92 4.13 -17.92
N ASN A 126 -17.76 2.90 -17.42
CA ASN A 126 -18.39 2.45 -16.18
C ASN A 126 -17.76 3.10 -14.96
N ALA A 127 -16.42 3.13 -14.88
CA ALA A 127 -15.69 3.65 -13.74
C ALA A 127 -15.92 5.16 -13.53
N VAL A 128 -15.95 5.96 -14.60
CA VAL A 128 -16.14 7.42 -14.47
C VAL A 128 -17.55 7.81 -13.98
N ARG A 129 -18.52 6.88 -14.00
CA ARG A 129 -19.85 7.07 -13.42
C ARG A 129 -19.90 6.84 -11.91
N ASP A 130 -18.88 6.18 -11.35
CA ASP A 130 -18.77 5.96 -9.92
C ASP A 130 -18.38 7.26 -9.20
N GLN A 131 -19.36 7.87 -8.55
CA GLN A 131 -19.19 9.13 -7.82
C GLN A 131 -18.15 9.05 -6.68
N LEU A 132 -17.86 7.84 -6.17
CA LEU A 132 -16.86 7.64 -5.13
C LEU A 132 -15.46 7.32 -5.68
N LEU A 133 -15.27 7.25 -6.99
CA LEU A 133 -13.97 6.86 -7.57
C LEU A 133 -12.83 7.78 -7.11
N THR A 134 -13.01 9.10 -7.19
CA THR A 134 -12.01 10.08 -6.72
C THR A 134 -11.68 9.91 -5.25
N VAL A 135 -12.71 9.69 -4.41
CA VAL A 135 -12.56 9.48 -2.97
C VAL A 135 -11.79 8.19 -2.66
N LYS A 136 -12.10 7.09 -3.37
CA LYS A 136 -11.39 5.81 -3.27
C LYS A 136 -9.91 5.96 -3.65
N LEU A 137 -9.63 6.62 -4.77
CA LEU A 137 -8.27 6.87 -5.24
C LEU A 137 -7.48 7.74 -4.24
N ALA A 138 -8.10 8.78 -3.69
CA ALA A 138 -7.45 9.66 -2.71
C ALA A 138 -7.11 8.91 -1.40
N LEU A 139 -8.00 8.04 -0.90
CA LEU A 139 -7.71 7.17 0.25
C LEU A 139 -6.54 6.23 -0.05
N MET A 140 -6.61 5.53 -1.20
CA MET A 140 -5.58 4.58 -1.61
C MET A 140 -4.22 5.26 -1.76
N LEU A 141 -4.19 6.49 -2.30
CA LEU A 141 -2.98 7.29 -2.39
C LEU A 141 -2.46 7.70 -1.00
N SER A 142 -3.35 8.10 -0.08
CA SER A 142 -2.95 8.44 1.29
C SER A 142 -2.23 7.28 1.99
N ILE A 143 -2.73 6.06 1.85
CA ILE A 143 -2.09 4.87 2.43
C ILE A 143 -0.80 4.52 1.67
N CYS A 144 -0.78 4.70 0.35
CA CYS A 144 0.44 4.50 -0.44
C CYS A 144 1.57 5.43 0.00
N GLU A 145 1.26 6.73 0.19
CA GLU A 145 2.24 7.74 0.63
C GLU A 145 2.69 7.53 2.08
N GLU A 146 1.86 6.97 2.95
CA GLU A 146 2.28 6.55 4.29
C GLU A 146 3.31 5.41 4.26
N LEU A 147 3.19 4.48 3.31
CA LEU A 147 4.09 3.32 3.16
C LEU A 147 5.35 3.63 2.36
N LYS A 148 5.34 4.69 1.57
CA LYS A 148 6.40 5.06 0.62
C LYS A 148 7.75 5.42 1.27
N PRO A 149 7.82 6.11 2.43
CA PRO A 149 9.09 6.36 3.11
C PRO A 149 9.89 5.08 3.37
N PHE A 150 9.22 3.97 3.68
CA PHE A 150 9.89 2.67 3.84
C PHE A 150 10.60 2.20 2.56
N LEU A 151 9.97 2.40 1.41
CA LEU A 151 10.62 2.03 0.16
C LEU A 151 11.85 2.88 -0.08
N ALA A 152 11.74 4.20 0.11
CA ALA A 152 12.86 5.12 -0.07
C ALA A 152 14.03 4.79 0.88
N GLU A 153 13.73 4.41 2.12
CA GLU A 153 14.74 4.05 3.12
C GLU A 153 15.41 2.71 2.84
N PHE A 154 14.67 1.68 2.41
CA PHE A 154 15.19 0.31 2.28
C PHE A 154 15.52 -0.12 0.84
N GLN A 155 15.27 0.72 -0.17
CA GLN A 155 15.72 0.51 -1.55
C GLN A 155 17.03 1.26 -1.81
N THR A 156 18.08 0.86 -1.09
CA THR A 156 19.42 1.46 -1.13
C THR A 156 20.48 0.37 -1.04
N ASP A 157 21.71 0.68 -1.45
CA ASP A 157 22.87 -0.20 -1.35
C ASP A 157 23.48 -0.20 0.07
N ASN A 158 23.00 0.68 0.95
CA ASN A 158 23.45 0.74 2.35
C ASN A 158 22.95 -0.45 3.18
N SER A 159 23.71 -0.79 4.23
CA SER A 159 23.30 -1.83 5.19
C SER A 159 22.19 -1.32 6.12
N MET A 160 20.93 -1.52 5.72
CA MET A 160 19.76 -1.01 6.45
C MET A 160 19.17 -1.99 7.47
N VAL A 161 19.73 -3.19 7.58
CA VAL A 161 19.25 -4.22 8.53
C VAL A 161 19.13 -3.70 9.98
N PRO A 162 20.07 -2.88 10.51
CA PRO A 162 19.95 -2.38 11.89
C PRO A 162 18.67 -1.56 12.14
N PHE A 163 18.19 -0.84 11.13
CA PHE A 163 17.02 0.05 11.23
C PHE A 163 15.69 -0.67 10.93
N LEU A 164 15.76 -1.87 10.35
CA LEU A 164 14.60 -2.62 9.85
C LEU A 164 13.52 -2.85 10.91
N SER A 165 13.90 -3.25 12.11
CA SER A 165 12.92 -3.51 13.18
C SER A 165 12.19 -2.24 13.61
N THR A 166 12.90 -1.12 13.73
CA THR A 166 12.31 0.16 14.15
C THR A 166 11.36 0.68 13.08
N ALA A 167 11.79 0.69 11.81
CA ALA A 167 10.98 1.16 10.70
C ALA A 167 9.70 0.32 10.51
N LEU A 168 9.80 -1.01 10.56
CA LEU A 168 8.64 -1.89 10.46
C LEU A 168 7.67 -1.72 11.64
N HIS A 169 8.18 -1.52 12.85
CA HIS A 169 7.35 -1.26 14.02
C HIS A 169 6.55 0.04 13.84
N ASN A 170 7.23 1.11 13.44
CA ASN A 170 6.62 2.43 13.26
C ASN A 170 5.53 2.41 12.19
N ILE A 171 5.76 1.77 11.05
CA ILE A 171 4.78 1.68 9.98
C ILE A 171 3.57 0.83 10.39
N LEU A 172 3.80 -0.33 10.99
CA LEU A 172 2.69 -1.16 11.45
C LEU A 172 1.85 -0.41 12.51
N ARG A 173 2.51 0.31 13.43
CA ARG A 173 1.85 1.14 14.44
C ARG A 173 1.04 2.26 13.79
N SER A 174 1.57 2.93 12.78
CA SER A 174 0.89 4.00 12.04
C SER A 174 -0.36 3.48 11.31
N LEU A 175 -0.25 2.35 10.60
CA LEU A 175 -1.39 1.72 9.95
C LEU A 175 -2.47 1.29 10.96
N LEU A 176 -2.06 0.67 12.07
CA LEU A 176 -2.98 0.24 13.12
C LEU A 176 -3.68 1.43 13.79
N ALA A 177 -3.02 2.58 13.94
CA ALA A 177 -3.62 3.80 14.50
C ALA A 177 -4.83 4.30 13.70
N ARG A 178 -4.99 3.89 12.44
CA ARG A 178 -6.16 4.21 11.64
C ARG A 178 -7.40 3.37 11.99
N ILE A 179 -7.24 2.22 12.64
CA ILE A 179 -8.34 1.25 12.86
C ILE A 179 -8.43 0.70 14.29
N VAL A 180 -7.41 0.88 15.12
CA VAL A 180 -7.33 0.40 16.51
C VAL A 180 -7.40 1.56 17.48
N LYS A 181 -8.07 1.35 18.63
CA LYS A 181 -8.17 2.35 19.70
C LYS A 181 -6.79 2.72 20.27
N LYS A 182 -6.64 3.98 20.70
CA LYS A 182 -5.35 4.54 21.14
C LYS A 182 -4.79 3.81 22.35
N GLU A 183 -5.62 3.49 23.33
CA GLU A 183 -5.27 2.78 24.56
C GLU A 183 -4.65 1.39 24.28
N VAL A 184 -5.17 0.67 23.29
CA VAL A 184 -4.64 -0.64 22.87
C VAL A 184 -3.25 -0.49 22.25
N LEU A 185 -3.04 0.57 21.45
CA LEU A 185 -1.73 0.84 20.85
C LEU A 185 -0.70 1.32 21.88
N VAL A 186 -1.12 2.09 22.88
CA VAL A 186 -0.25 2.48 24.00
C VAL A 186 0.20 1.24 24.78
N ALA A 187 -0.70 0.29 25.04
CA ALA A 187 -0.36 -0.98 25.71
C ALA A 187 0.55 -1.90 24.86
N ALA A 188 0.43 -1.83 23.52
CA ALA A 188 1.25 -2.57 22.56
C ALA A 188 2.55 -1.81 22.20
N ASP A 189 3.38 -1.57 23.20
CA ASP A 189 4.65 -0.82 23.13
C ASP A 189 5.81 -1.55 22.44
N THR A 190 5.76 -2.88 22.32
CA THR A 190 6.82 -3.69 21.70
C THR A 190 6.38 -4.27 20.36
N PRO A 191 7.31 -4.56 19.43
CA PRO A 191 6.99 -5.26 18.19
C PRO A 191 6.25 -6.59 18.41
N ALA A 192 6.62 -7.36 19.44
CA ALA A 192 5.99 -8.62 19.75
C ALA A 192 4.53 -8.48 20.21
N LYS A 193 4.21 -7.45 21.00
CA LYS A 193 2.81 -7.15 21.39
C LYS A 193 2.00 -6.63 20.19
N LEU A 194 2.60 -5.75 19.38
CA LEU A 194 1.94 -5.18 18.20
C LEU A 194 1.52 -6.27 17.18
N LEU A 195 2.38 -7.27 16.96
CA LEU A 195 2.10 -8.42 16.09
C LEU A 195 1.02 -9.38 16.62
N LYS A 196 0.61 -9.25 17.88
CA LYS A 196 -0.40 -10.11 18.54
C LYS A 196 -1.77 -9.45 18.64
N ILE A 197 -1.93 -8.22 18.16
CA ILE A 197 -3.22 -7.52 18.15
C ILE A 197 -4.20 -8.29 17.27
N ASP A 198 -5.33 -8.70 17.84
CA ASP A 198 -6.35 -9.45 17.12
C ASP A 198 -7.37 -8.50 16.48
N LEU A 199 -7.23 -8.25 15.19
CA LEU A 199 -8.07 -7.33 14.42
C LEU A 199 -9.50 -7.85 14.20
N GLU A 200 -9.82 -9.09 14.59
CA GLU A 200 -11.19 -9.60 14.59
C GLU A 200 -11.99 -9.17 15.83
N LYS A 201 -11.32 -8.76 16.91
CA LYS A 201 -11.99 -8.26 18.12
C LYS A 201 -12.51 -6.84 17.87
N LEU A 202 -13.83 -6.70 17.77
CA LEU A 202 -14.48 -5.40 17.58
C LEU A 202 -14.23 -4.44 18.75
N GLU A 203 -14.04 -4.95 19.96
CA GLU A 203 -13.80 -4.16 21.17
C GLU A 203 -12.52 -3.32 21.12
N ILE A 204 -11.51 -3.77 20.37
CA ILE A 204 -10.24 -3.06 20.24
C ILE A 204 -10.20 -2.13 19.01
N CYS A 205 -11.10 -2.35 18.06
CA CYS A 205 -11.18 -1.57 16.84
C CYS A 205 -12.00 -0.29 17.07
N ILE A 206 -11.72 0.75 16.28
CA ILE A 206 -12.56 1.94 16.26
C ILE A 206 -13.87 1.64 15.52
N PRO A 207 -14.99 2.29 15.90
CA PRO A 207 -16.24 2.18 15.14
C PRO A 207 -16.08 2.63 13.69
N VAL A 208 -16.65 1.89 12.73
CA VAL A 208 -16.60 2.25 11.30
C VAL A 208 -17.03 3.70 11.01
N PRO A 209 -18.08 4.26 11.65
CA PRO A 209 -18.47 5.65 11.42
C PRO A 209 -17.39 6.68 11.80
N THR A 210 -16.53 6.38 12.79
CA THR A 210 -15.48 7.29 13.26
C THR A 210 -14.18 7.16 12.47
N PHE A 211 -14.08 6.17 11.56
CA PHE A 211 -12.92 5.99 10.70
C PHE A 211 -12.61 7.26 9.90
N ASP A 212 -11.37 7.73 10.02
CA ASP A 212 -10.86 8.86 9.27
C ASP A 212 -10.30 8.41 7.92
N ILE A 213 -11.00 8.77 6.84
CA ILE A 213 -10.58 8.50 5.45
C ILE A 213 -9.38 9.35 5.00
N GLY A 214 -8.90 10.28 5.84
CA GLY A 214 -7.80 11.19 5.57
C GLY A 214 -8.23 12.48 4.88
N PHE A 215 -7.37 13.50 4.97
CA PHE A 215 -7.66 14.86 4.49
C PHE A 215 -7.99 14.91 2.99
N ALA A 216 -7.17 14.29 2.14
CA ALA A 216 -7.38 14.30 0.69
C ALA A 216 -8.72 13.65 0.30
N ALA A 217 -9.03 12.47 0.87
CA ALA A 217 -10.30 11.80 0.58
C ALA A 217 -11.50 12.56 1.16
N LYS A 218 -11.39 13.19 2.33
CA LYS A 218 -12.41 14.11 2.87
C LYS A 218 -12.69 15.27 1.92
N ASN A 219 -11.65 15.87 1.34
CA ASN A 219 -11.79 16.96 0.38
C ASN A 219 -12.49 16.51 -0.92
N GLU A 220 -12.13 15.34 -1.46
CA GLU A 220 -12.84 14.79 -2.61
C GLU A 220 -14.29 14.44 -2.27
N LEU A 221 -14.55 13.88 -1.09
CA LEU A 221 -15.90 13.52 -0.66
C LEU A 221 -16.83 14.72 -0.55
N ARG A 222 -16.32 15.91 -0.18
CA ARG A 222 -17.09 17.16 -0.13
C ARG A 222 -17.57 17.64 -1.51
N LYS A 223 -16.90 17.22 -2.59
CA LYS A 223 -17.27 17.54 -3.98
C LYS A 223 -18.33 16.59 -4.53
N VAL A 224 -18.53 15.45 -3.87
CA VAL A 224 -19.53 14.45 -4.27
C VAL A 224 -20.92 14.93 -3.84
N PRO A 225 -21.96 14.79 -4.68
CA PRO A 225 -23.34 15.06 -4.28
C PRO A 225 -23.74 14.30 -3.02
N LYS A 226 -24.75 14.80 -2.29
CA LYS A 226 -25.26 14.10 -1.11
C LYS A 226 -25.68 12.68 -1.48
N MET A 227 -25.11 11.71 -0.78
CA MET A 227 -25.38 10.29 -1.00
C MET A 227 -26.17 9.67 0.15
N PRO A 228 -26.84 8.53 -0.08
CA PRO A 228 -27.46 7.76 0.99
C PRO A 228 -26.45 7.39 2.09
N GLN A 229 -26.87 7.48 3.35
CA GLN A 229 -26.03 7.15 4.51
C GLN A 229 -25.53 5.70 4.47
N LEU A 230 -26.35 4.78 3.97
CA LEU A 230 -25.97 3.38 3.78
C LEU A 230 -24.76 3.22 2.84
N THR A 231 -24.73 3.96 1.74
CA THR A 231 -23.62 3.94 0.77
C THR A 231 -22.34 4.49 1.38
N LEU A 232 -22.43 5.58 2.16
CA LEU A 232 -21.28 6.15 2.87
C LEU A 232 -20.76 5.21 3.97
N HIS A 233 -21.66 4.57 4.70
CA HIS A 233 -21.30 3.58 5.70
C HIS A 233 -20.58 2.38 5.07
N GLN A 234 -21.12 1.85 3.97
CA GLN A 234 -20.49 0.75 3.24
C GLN A 234 -19.11 1.15 2.69
N PHE A 235 -18.98 2.37 2.14
CA PHE A 235 -17.68 2.89 1.72
C PHE A 235 -16.66 2.92 2.86
N LYS A 236 -17.04 3.45 4.04
CA LYS A 236 -16.15 3.45 5.21
C LYS A 236 -15.80 2.03 5.67
N LYS A 237 -16.76 1.10 5.64
CA LYS A 237 -16.50 -0.32 5.94
C LYS A 237 -15.43 -0.90 5.02
N ASP A 238 -15.51 -0.59 3.71
CA ASP A 238 -14.49 -1.02 2.75
C ASP A 238 -13.12 -0.36 3.03
N CYS A 239 -13.10 0.91 3.42
CA CYS A 239 -11.86 1.59 3.83
C CYS A 239 -11.19 0.90 5.03
N VAL A 240 -11.99 0.55 6.04
CA VAL A 240 -11.51 -0.21 7.21
C VAL A 240 -10.99 -1.57 6.78
N SER A 241 -11.71 -2.30 5.92
CA SER A 241 -11.27 -3.58 5.36
C SER A 241 -9.94 -3.48 4.61
N PHE A 242 -9.72 -2.40 3.84
CA PHE A 242 -8.46 -2.14 3.16
C PHE A 242 -7.31 -2.08 4.16
N VAL A 243 -7.43 -1.20 5.17
CA VAL A 243 -6.37 -0.98 6.16
C VAL A 243 -6.15 -2.23 7.00
N LYS A 244 -7.24 -2.90 7.42
CA LYS A 244 -7.18 -4.17 8.16
C LYS A 244 -6.42 -5.24 7.40
N ALA A 245 -6.69 -5.41 6.10
CA ALA A 245 -5.97 -6.37 5.27
C ALA A 245 -4.50 -6.01 5.09
N CYS A 246 -4.15 -4.71 4.97
CA CYS A 246 -2.76 -4.25 5.01
C CYS A 246 -2.08 -4.66 6.32
N CYS A 247 -2.66 -4.29 7.46
CA CYS A 247 -2.13 -4.60 8.79
C CYS A 247 -1.94 -6.10 8.98
N GLN A 248 -2.96 -6.90 8.68
CA GLN A 248 -2.91 -8.35 8.82
C GLN A 248 -1.78 -8.94 7.97
N LYS A 249 -1.63 -8.48 6.73
CA LYS A 249 -0.55 -8.96 5.85
C LYS A 249 0.84 -8.62 6.38
N VAL A 250 1.02 -7.41 6.92
CA VAL A 250 2.26 -7.03 7.61
C VAL A 250 2.47 -7.94 8.81
N MET A 251 1.48 -8.08 9.67
CA MET A 251 1.56 -8.92 10.87
C MET A 251 1.87 -10.39 10.55
N ASP A 252 1.33 -10.93 9.47
CA ASP A 252 1.51 -12.33 9.08
C ASP A 252 2.88 -12.64 8.48
N ARG A 253 3.45 -11.68 7.75
CA ARG A 253 4.63 -11.91 6.91
C ARG A 253 5.84 -11.09 7.30
N SER A 254 5.73 -10.18 8.27
CA SER A 254 6.82 -9.29 8.67
C SER A 254 8.02 -10.03 9.26
N PRO A 255 9.26 -9.60 8.94
CA PRO A 255 10.44 -10.14 9.59
C PRO A 255 10.55 -9.73 11.07
N LEU A 256 9.68 -8.83 11.56
CA LEU A 256 9.55 -8.53 12.98
C LEU A 256 9.23 -9.76 13.84
N LYS A 257 8.78 -10.88 13.24
CA LYS A 257 8.57 -12.15 13.95
C LYS A 257 9.88 -12.77 14.45
N TYR A 258 10.99 -12.54 13.75
CA TYR A 258 12.28 -13.17 14.04
C TYR A 258 13.03 -12.38 15.12
N LYS A 259 13.60 -13.12 16.08
CA LYS A 259 14.42 -12.54 17.17
C LYS A 259 15.62 -11.79 16.59
N LEU A 260 16.34 -12.42 15.65
CA LEU A 260 17.48 -11.82 14.96
C LEU A 260 17.16 -10.46 14.35
N THR A 261 16.05 -10.32 13.60
CA THR A 261 15.66 -9.03 13.01
C THR A 261 15.42 -7.96 14.05
N ARG A 262 14.77 -8.32 15.17
CA ARG A 262 14.57 -7.39 16.29
C ARG A 262 15.88 -7.04 16.97
N GLY A 263 16.74 -8.03 17.17
CA GLY A 263 18.04 -7.90 17.83
C GLY A 263 19.09 -7.16 17.01
N ALA A 264 19.03 -7.23 15.67
CA ALA A 264 20.00 -6.60 14.75
C ALA A 264 20.09 -5.08 14.89
N SER A 265 19.06 -4.46 15.47
CA SER A 265 19.11 -3.07 15.92
C SER A 265 20.15 -2.80 17.02
N CYS A 266 20.83 -3.82 17.57
CA CYS A 266 22.04 -3.63 18.37
C CYS A 266 23.16 -2.91 17.60
N LEU A 267 23.11 -2.93 16.26
CA LEU A 267 24.05 -2.23 15.38
C LEU A 267 23.58 -0.81 15.00
N ASP A 268 22.35 -0.42 15.37
CA ASP A 268 21.87 0.96 15.19
C ASP A 268 22.62 1.84 16.20
N PRO A 269 23.31 2.92 15.77
CA PRO A 269 24.08 3.78 16.67
C PRO A 269 23.28 4.26 17.90
N THR A 270 21.98 4.46 17.76
CA THR A 270 21.08 4.86 18.84
C THR A 270 21.05 3.85 19.99
N PHE A 271 21.16 2.56 19.68
CA PHE A 271 21.16 1.49 20.67
C PHE A 271 22.56 0.95 20.96
N ALA A 272 23.44 0.90 19.95
CA ALA A 272 24.81 0.42 20.08
C ALA A 272 25.60 1.21 21.12
N LEU A 273 25.41 2.53 21.15
CA LEU A 273 26.07 3.43 22.09
C LEU A 273 25.40 3.44 23.48
N SER A 274 24.25 2.76 23.63
CA SER A 274 23.55 2.68 24.91
C SER A 274 24.13 1.54 25.76
N PRO A 275 24.61 1.82 26.99
CA PRO A 275 25.19 0.79 27.86
C PRO A 275 24.17 -0.28 28.30
N GLU A 276 22.87 0.03 28.23
CA GLU A 276 21.79 -0.90 28.60
C GLU A 276 21.11 -1.51 27.38
N ALA A 277 20.74 -0.69 26.38
CA ALA A 277 19.94 -1.17 25.25
C ALA A 277 20.75 -1.99 24.24
N GLY A 278 22.03 -1.65 24.03
CA GLY A 278 22.93 -2.35 23.11
C GLY A 278 23.10 -3.83 23.48
N PRO A 279 23.58 -4.14 24.70
CA PRO A 279 23.73 -5.52 25.17
C PRO A 279 22.42 -6.31 25.13
N LYS A 280 21.31 -5.71 25.57
CA LYS A 280 19.99 -6.37 25.54
C LYS A 280 19.55 -6.77 24.13
N ARG A 281 19.78 -5.90 23.14
CA ARG A 281 19.44 -6.19 21.73
C ARG A 281 20.42 -7.19 21.10
N LEU A 282 21.70 -7.14 21.46
CA LEU A 282 22.68 -8.13 21.02
C LEU A 282 22.31 -9.53 21.54
N THR A 283 21.96 -9.65 22.82
CA THR A 283 21.47 -10.91 23.40
C THR A 283 20.18 -11.40 22.74
N LEU A 284 19.33 -10.49 22.24
CA LEU A 284 18.14 -10.87 21.46
C LEU A 284 18.49 -11.36 20.05
N ALA A 285 19.63 -10.95 19.50
CA ALA A 285 20.08 -11.32 18.16
C ALA A 285 20.71 -12.73 18.12
N LEU A 286 21.34 -13.14 19.22
CA LEU A 286 21.95 -14.45 19.44
C LEU A 286 20.90 -15.51 19.85
#